data_AF-A0A1J3FMZ6-F1
#
_entry.id   AF-A0A1J3FMZ6-F1
#
_cell.length_a   1.000
_cell.length_b   1.000
_cell.length_c   1.000
_cell.angle_alpha   90.00
_cell.angle_beta   90.00
_cell.angle_gamma   90.00
#
_symmetry.space_group_name_H-M   'P 1'
#
loop_
_entity.id
_entity.type
_entity.pdbx_description
1 polymer ?
#
loop_
_entity_poly.entity_id
_entity_poly.type
_entity_poly.pdbx_seq_one_letter_code
_entity_poly.pdbx_strand_id
1 'polypeptide(L)'
;HENPGRIRDEHNGDMAVDQYHRFMEDIELMTSLGVNSYRFSISWSRVLPRGRSGGINYWGIQYYNRLIDALISRGIKPFVTLNHLDYPQELENKFQSWLSPEMQDDFEYLADICFKHFGGRVKHWITLNEPNQQI
;
A
#
# COMPACT_ATOMS: atom_id res chain seq x y z
N HIS A 1 -18.62 -0.50 5.16
CA HIS A 1 -18.36 0.17 6.45
C HIS A 1 -19.35 -0.30 7.49
N GLU A 2 -18.88 -0.99 8.52
CA GLU A 2 -19.76 -1.56 9.55
C GLU A 2 -20.08 -0.58 10.69
N ASN A 3 -19.31 0.53 10.83
CA ASN A 3 -19.46 1.51 11.90
C ASN A 3 -19.22 2.97 11.44
N PRO A 4 -20.12 3.58 10.65
CA PRO A 4 -19.90 4.91 10.05
C PRO A 4 -19.80 6.07 11.07
N GLY A 5 -20.43 5.95 12.25
CA GLY A 5 -20.45 7.02 13.27
C GLY A 5 -19.16 7.21 14.07
N ARG A 6 -18.06 6.54 13.71
CA ARG A 6 -16.75 6.70 14.38
C ARG A 6 -15.85 7.75 13.72
N ILE A 7 -16.24 8.25 12.55
CA ILE A 7 -15.51 9.29 11.82
C ILE A 7 -16.24 10.62 12.01
N ARG A 8 -15.50 11.68 12.33
CA ARG A 8 -16.04 13.00 12.69
C ARG A 8 -17.05 13.56 11.67
N ASP A 9 -16.82 13.31 10.39
CA ASP A 9 -17.65 13.76 9.27
C ASP A 9 -18.32 12.60 8.51
N GLU A 10 -18.30 11.39 9.10
CA GLU A 10 -18.93 10.17 8.57
C GLU A 10 -18.45 9.73 7.17
N HIS A 11 -17.41 10.37 6.64
CA HIS A 11 -16.76 9.96 5.39
C HIS A 11 -15.87 8.73 5.59
N ASN A 12 -15.41 8.16 4.48
CA ASN A 12 -14.56 6.97 4.47
C ASN A 12 -13.55 7.00 3.32
N GLY A 13 -12.71 5.97 3.25
CA GLY A 13 -11.64 5.83 2.25
C GLY A 13 -12.05 5.16 0.93
N ASP A 14 -13.33 4.93 0.64
CA ASP A 14 -13.76 4.18 -0.56
C ASP A 14 -13.28 4.85 -1.85
N MET A 15 -13.33 6.18 -1.90
CA MET A 15 -12.78 7.00 -3.00
C MET A 15 -11.48 7.70 -2.58
N ALA A 16 -11.41 8.23 -1.35
CA ALA A 16 -10.32 9.06 -0.86
C ALA A 16 -10.00 10.22 -1.85
N VAL A 17 -8.74 10.39 -2.26
CA VAL A 17 -8.32 11.38 -3.27
C VAL A 17 -8.35 10.84 -4.71
N ASP A 18 -8.87 9.63 -4.90
CA ASP A 18 -9.02 8.96 -6.19
C ASP A 18 -7.71 8.73 -6.97
N GLN A 19 -6.58 8.62 -6.27
CA GLN A 19 -5.26 8.37 -6.88
C GLN A 19 -5.26 7.08 -7.72
N TYR A 20 -6.10 6.09 -7.38
CA TYR A 20 -6.21 4.86 -8.16
C TYR A 20 -6.50 5.13 -9.64
N HIS A 21 -7.33 6.14 -9.93
CA HIS A 21 -7.66 6.56 -11.29
C HIS A 21 -6.82 7.77 -11.75
N ARG A 22 -6.43 8.65 -10.82
CA ARG A 22 -5.86 9.99 -11.10
C ARG A 22 -4.35 10.14 -10.85
N PHE A 23 -3.62 9.03 -10.67
CA PHE A 23 -2.19 9.10 -10.35
C PHE A 23 -1.34 9.82 -11.41
N MET A 24 -1.79 9.87 -12.67
CA MET A 24 -1.05 10.57 -13.73
C MET A 24 -1.12 12.09 -13.53
N GLU A 25 -2.30 12.63 -13.23
CA GLU A 25 -2.49 14.03 -12.89
C GLU A 25 -1.72 14.40 -11.61
N ASP A 26 -1.77 13.54 -10.60
CA ASP A 26 -1.00 13.74 -9.36
C ASP A 26 0.51 13.83 -9.64
N ILE A 27 1.04 12.98 -10.52
CA ILE A 27 2.45 12.99 -10.93
C ILE A 27 2.81 14.25 -11.71
N GLU A 28 1.93 14.76 -12.55
CA GLU A 28 2.13 16.02 -13.25
C GLU A 28 2.25 17.19 -12.29
N LEU A 29 1.36 17.24 -11.29
CA LEU A 29 1.42 18.25 -10.23
C LEU A 29 2.70 18.12 -9.41
N MET A 30 3.07 16.90 -8.99
CA MET A 30 4.35 16.66 -8.29
C MET A 30 5.55 17.14 -9.10
N THR A 31 5.56 16.88 -10.42
CA THR A 31 6.62 17.35 -11.32
C THR A 31 6.67 18.88 -11.35
N SER A 32 5.51 19.55 -11.48
CA SER A 32 5.43 21.02 -11.52
C SER A 32 5.93 21.70 -10.24
N LEU A 33 5.77 21.03 -9.10
CA LEU A 33 6.24 21.49 -7.79
C LEU A 33 7.73 21.21 -7.55
N GLY A 34 8.42 20.53 -8.47
CA GLY A 34 9.82 20.16 -8.30
C GLY A 34 10.06 19.02 -7.31
N VAL A 35 9.05 18.20 -7.05
CA VAL A 35 9.16 17.01 -6.19
C VAL A 35 10.14 16.01 -6.85
N ASN A 36 11.15 15.58 -6.11
CA ASN A 36 12.19 14.65 -6.60
C ASN A 36 12.06 13.22 -6.03
N SER A 37 11.17 13.03 -5.07
CA SER A 37 10.91 11.75 -4.41
C SER A 37 9.48 11.71 -3.90
N TYR A 38 8.86 10.54 -3.95
CA TYR A 38 7.50 10.34 -3.49
C TYR A 38 7.42 9.10 -2.63
N ARG A 39 7.02 9.29 -1.37
CA ARG A 39 6.76 8.20 -0.44
C ARG A 39 5.30 7.82 -0.49
N PHE A 40 5.01 6.56 -0.76
CA PHE A 40 3.66 5.99 -0.74
C PHE A 40 3.68 4.59 -0.13
N SER A 41 2.51 4.06 0.21
CA SER A 41 2.37 2.67 0.67
C SER A 41 1.78 1.77 -0.41
N ILE A 42 2.20 0.50 -0.39
CA ILE A 42 1.47 -0.56 -1.07
C ILE A 42 0.36 -1.03 -0.14
N SER A 43 -0.86 -1.08 -0.65
CA SER A 43 -2.01 -1.59 0.06
C SER A 43 -1.94 -3.11 0.09
N TRP A 44 -1.81 -3.68 1.29
CA TRP A 44 -1.72 -5.12 1.48
C TRP A 44 -3.02 -5.77 1.01
N SER A 45 -4.18 -5.21 1.39
CA SER A 45 -5.50 -5.70 0.97
C SER A 45 -5.70 -5.64 -0.54
N ARG A 46 -5.01 -4.74 -1.26
CA ARG A 46 -5.02 -4.71 -2.73
C ARG A 46 -4.17 -5.80 -3.37
N VAL A 47 -3.00 -6.13 -2.81
CA VAL A 47 -2.06 -7.10 -3.38
C VAL A 47 -2.42 -8.54 -2.99
N LEU A 48 -2.81 -8.75 -1.74
CA LEU A 48 -3.18 -10.05 -1.16
C LEU A 48 -4.52 -9.91 -0.42
N PRO A 49 -5.67 -9.90 -1.13
CA PRO A 49 -6.97 -9.60 -0.52
C PRO A 49 -7.39 -10.55 0.62
N ARG A 50 -6.78 -11.74 0.70
CA ARG A 50 -7.06 -12.75 1.74
C ARG A 50 -5.77 -13.27 2.39
N GLY A 51 -4.75 -12.42 2.46
CA GLY A 51 -3.41 -12.77 2.94
C GLY A 51 -2.72 -13.81 2.03
N ARG A 52 -1.72 -14.51 2.57
CA ARG A 52 -0.93 -15.52 1.86
C ARG A 52 -1.77 -16.69 1.34
N SER A 53 -2.89 -16.99 2.01
CA SER A 53 -3.84 -18.04 1.60
C SER A 53 -4.70 -17.69 0.38
N GLY A 54 -4.73 -16.41 -0.02
CA GLY A 54 -5.70 -15.86 -0.96
C GLY A 54 -5.31 -15.87 -2.43
N GLY A 55 -4.03 -16.06 -2.72
CA GLY A 55 -3.43 -15.77 -4.03
C GLY A 55 -3.16 -14.27 -4.25
N ILE A 56 -2.35 -13.98 -5.26
CA ILE A 56 -1.95 -12.61 -5.64
C ILE A 56 -3.02 -11.98 -6.52
N ASN A 57 -3.43 -10.75 -6.20
CA ASN A 57 -4.22 -9.93 -7.10
C ASN A 57 -3.31 -9.18 -8.10
N TYR A 58 -3.15 -9.75 -9.29
CA TYR A 58 -2.29 -9.17 -10.33
C TYR A 58 -2.77 -7.81 -10.86
N TRP A 59 -4.05 -7.45 -10.72
CA TRP A 59 -4.52 -6.11 -11.04
C TRP A 59 -3.97 -5.07 -10.06
N GLY A 60 -3.83 -5.43 -8.79
CA GLY A 60 -3.14 -4.62 -7.78
C GLY A 60 -1.66 -4.43 -8.13
N ILE A 61 -0.98 -5.51 -8.54
CA ILE A 61 0.41 -5.46 -9.01
C ILE A 61 0.54 -4.54 -10.24
N GLN A 62 -0.38 -4.65 -11.20
CA GLN A 62 -0.36 -3.83 -12.42
C GLN A 62 -0.54 -2.34 -12.10
N TYR A 63 -1.42 -2.00 -11.16
CA TYR A 63 -1.57 -0.61 -10.70
C TYR A 63 -0.26 -0.06 -10.16
N TYR A 64 0.39 -0.76 -9.22
CA TYR A 64 1.65 -0.29 -8.63
C TYR A 64 2.79 -0.24 -9.66
N ASN A 65 2.84 -1.17 -10.62
CA ASN A 65 3.77 -1.07 -11.75
C ASN A 65 3.58 0.24 -12.52
N ARG A 66 2.34 0.56 -12.92
CA ARG A 66 2.05 1.80 -13.66
C ARG A 66 2.41 3.04 -12.87
N LEU A 67 2.09 3.07 -11.57
CA LEU A 67 2.44 4.18 -10.68
C LEU A 67 3.97 4.35 -10.58
N ILE A 68 4.70 3.27 -10.30
CA ILE A 68 6.16 3.27 -10.17
C ILE A 68 6.84 3.70 -11.47
N ASP A 69 6.40 3.14 -12.61
CA ASP A 69 6.94 3.48 -13.92
C ASP A 69 6.70 4.96 -14.27
N ALA A 70 5.49 5.46 -13.98
CA ALA A 70 5.16 6.86 -14.21
C ALA A 70 6.01 7.81 -13.34
N LEU A 71 6.20 7.50 -12.04
CA LEU A 71 7.07 8.28 -11.16
C LEU A 71 8.51 8.34 -11.68
N ILE A 72 9.08 7.18 -12.03
CA ILE A 72 10.45 7.08 -12.55
C ILE A 72 10.59 7.81 -13.88
N SER A 73 9.58 7.73 -14.76
CA SER A 73 9.61 8.45 -16.06
C SER A 73 9.68 9.97 -15.90
N ARG A 74 9.23 10.52 -14.77
CA ARG A 74 9.32 11.94 -14.41
C ARG A 74 10.52 12.26 -13.50
N GLY A 75 11.42 11.31 -13.27
CA GLY A 75 12.58 11.49 -12.40
C GLY A 75 12.26 11.51 -10.89
N ILE A 76 11.04 11.11 -10.51
CA ILE A 76 10.61 11.07 -9.10
C ILE A 76 10.97 9.70 -8.51
N LYS A 77 11.80 9.70 -7.46
CA LYS A 77 12.24 8.46 -6.80
C LYS A 77 11.13 7.87 -5.93
N PRO A 78 10.73 6.60 -6.14
CA PRO A 78 9.73 5.94 -5.29
C PRO A 78 10.35 5.49 -3.95
N PHE A 79 9.72 5.88 -2.85
CA PHE A 79 9.99 5.39 -1.50
C PHE A 79 8.77 4.58 -1.04
N VAL A 80 8.90 3.27 -0.95
CA VAL A 80 7.73 2.40 -0.75
C VAL A 80 7.65 1.92 0.69
N THR A 81 6.49 2.12 1.31
CA THR A 81 6.14 1.56 2.63
C THR A 81 5.30 0.30 2.46
N LEU A 82 5.66 -0.81 3.12
CA LEU A 82 4.96 -2.09 2.98
C LEU A 82 3.67 -2.16 3.82
N ASN A 83 3.66 -1.53 5.00
CA ASN A 83 2.45 -1.42 5.81
C ASN A 83 2.29 0.00 6.39
N HIS A 84 1.09 0.56 6.20
CA HIS A 84 0.68 1.81 6.80
C HIS A 84 -0.76 1.69 7.33
N LEU A 85 -0.94 0.89 8.38
CA LEU A 85 -2.23 0.61 9.01
C LEU A 85 -3.25 -0.05 8.04
N ASP A 86 -2.78 -0.76 7.02
CA ASP A 86 -3.63 -1.48 6.05
C ASP A 86 -3.19 -2.94 5.95
N TYR A 87 -4.14 -3.83 6.25
CA TYR A 87 -4.07 -5.27 6.07
C TYR A 87 -5.49 -5.80 5.77
N PRO A 88 -5.62 -6.96 5.11
CA PRO A 88 -6.93 -7.56 4.89
C PRO A 88 -7.69 -7.78 6.20
N GLN A 89 -8.97 -7.40 6.25
CA GLN A 89 -9.86 -7.66 7.40
C GLN A 89 -9.92 -9.16 7.75
N GLU A 90 -9.67 -10.06 6.79
CA GLU A 90 -9.56 -11.49 7.06
C GLU A 90 -8.43 -11.84 8.04
N LEU A 91 -7.31 -11.09 8.06
CA LEU A 91 -6.21 -11.33 9.01
C LEU A 91 -6.58 -10.88 10.41
N GLU A 92 -7.31 -9.78 10.56
CA GLU A 92 -7.91 -9.38 11.84
C GLU A 92 -8.85 -10.47 12.36
N ASN A 93 -9.73 -10.98 11.50
CA ASN A 93 -10.71 -12.00 11.89
C ASN A 93 -10.06 -13.35 12.26
N LYS A 94 -8.97 -13.74 11.58
CA LYS A 94 -8.27 -15.01 11.81
C LYS A 94 -7.31 -14.94 13.01
N PHE A 95 -6.61 -13.82 13.15
CA PHE A 95 -5.41 -13.74 13.97
C PHE A 95 -5.42 -12.58 14.97
N GLN A 96 -6.44 -11.72 14.98
CA GLN A 96 -6.40 -10.41 15.64
C GLN A 96 -5.16 -9.61 15.19
N SER A 97 -4.84 -9.74 13.90
CA SER A 97 -3.71 -9.09 13.24
C SER A 97 -2.40 -9.26 14.01
N TRP A 98 -1.78 -8.17 14.44
CA TRP A 98 -0.47 -8.15 15.07
C TRP A 98 -0.41 -8.80 16.46
N LEU A 99 -1.55 -9.19 17.05
CA LEU A 99 -1.59 -9.94 18.31
C LEU A 99 -1.17 -11.41 18.14
N SER A 100 -1.10 -11.91 16.91
CA SER A 100 -0.64 -13.26 16.60
C SER A 100 0.71 -13.27 15.87
N PRO A 101 1.62 -14.19 16.19
CA PRO A 101 2.86 -14.36 15.44
C PRO A 101 2.64 -14.78 13.99
N GLU A 102 1.49 -15.39 13.65
CA GLU A 102 1.14 -15.77 12.27
C GLU A 102 1.12 -14.56 11.30
N MET A 103 0.90 -13.36 11.83
CA MET A 103 0.94 -12.11 11.05
C MET A 103 2.32 -11.83 10.47
N GLN A 104 3.39 -12.35 11.09
CA GLN A 104 4.77 -12.19 10.62
C GLN A 104 4.97 -12.90 9.28
N ASP A 105 4.52 -14.16 9.16
CA ASP A 105 4.64 -14.92 7.92
C ASP A 105 3.80 -14.30 6.78
N ASP A 106 2.61 -13.81 7.12
CA ASP A 106 1.72 -13.14 6.18
C ASP A 106 2.35 -11.84 5.66
N PHE A 107 3.02 -11.08 6.56
CA PHE A 107 3.76 -9.88 6.21
C PHE A 107 5.03 -10.18 5.39
N GLU A 108 5.79 -11.22 5.74
CA GLU A 108 6.94 -11.68 4.97
C GLU A 108 6.52 -12.04 3.55
N TYR A 109 5.42 -12.77 3.39
CA TYR A 109 4.90 -13.11 2.07
C TYR A 109 4.52 -11.87 1.26
N LEU A 110 3.89 -10.85 1.87
CA LEU A 110 3.66 -9.56 1.20
C LEU A 110 4.96 -8.92 0.75
N ALA A 111 5.97 -8.88 1.62
CA ALA A 111 7.26 -8.27 1.36
C ALA A 111 7.96 -8.95 0.17
N ASP A 112 7.98 -10.28 0.14
CA ASP A 112 8.54 -11.08 -0.95
C ASP A 112 7.88 -10.78 -2.30
N ILE A 113 6.54 -10.72 -2.34
CA ILE A 113 5.81 -10.34 -3.55
C ILE A 113 6.18 -8.93 -3.98
N CYS A 114 6.22 -7.97 -3.06
CA CYS A 114 6.59 -6.59 -3.36
C CYS A 114 8.03 -6.49 -3.91
N PHE A 115 9.00 -7.14 -3.27
CA PHE A 115 10.40 -7.12 -3.71
C PHE A 115 10.57 -7.80 -5.07
N LYS A 116 9.90 -8.93 -5.30
CA LYS A 116 9.94 -9.65 -6.57
C LYS A 116 9.38 -8.82 -7.73
N HIS A 117 8.26 -8.14 -7.53
CA HIS A 117 7.58 -7.42 -8.61
C HIS A 117 8.11 -5.98 -8.81
N PHE A 118 8.59 -5.34 -7.75
CA PHE A 118 8.93 -3.91 -7.78
C PHE A 118 10.41 -3.61 -7.50
N GLY A 119 11.15 -4.52 -6.85
CA GLY A 119 12.54 -4.30 -6.41
C GLY A 119 13.55 -4.05 -7.54
N GLY A 120 13.22 -4.43 -8.78
CA GLY A 120 14.00 -4.02 -9.96
C GLY A 120 14.09 -2.49 -10.11
N ARG A 121 13.03 -1.77 -9.73
CA ARG A 121 12.87 -0.31 -9.90
C ARG A 121 12.87 0.46 -8.58
N VAL A 122 12.29 -0.10 -7.52
CA VAL A 122 12.21 0.51 -6.18
C VAL A 122 13.45 0.15 -5.36
N LYS A 123 14.16 1.17 -4.86
CA LYS A 123 15.41 1.00 -4.09
C LYS A 123 15.32 1.47 -2.64
N HIS A 124 14.24 2.15 -2.27
CA HIS A 124 14.03 2.65 -0.92
C HIS A 124 12.75 2.03 -0.35
N TRP A 125 12.90 1.26 0.72
CA TRP A 125 11.83 0.50 1.34
C TRP A 125 11.71 0.85 2.83
N ILE A 126 10.47 0.94 3.29
CA ILE A 126 10.10 1.09 4.70
C ILE A 126 9.19 -0.08 5.03
N THR A 127 9.48 -0.81 6.10
CA THR A 127 8.67 -1.97 6.50
C THR A 127 7.32 -1.52 7.05
N LEU A 128 7.34 -0.83 8.19
CA LEU A 128 6.15 -0.39 8.91
C LEU A 128 6.19 1.14 9.11
N ASN A 129 5.08 1.82 8.87
CA ASN A 129 4.88 3.19 9.35
C ASN A 129 4.34 3.15 10.78
N GLU A 130 4.99 3.91 11.69
CA GLU A 130 4.52 4.13 13.07
C GLU A 130 4.01 2.85 13.77
N PRO A 131 4.86 1.82 13.94
CA PRO A 131 4.45 0.54 14.51
C PRO A 131 3.84 0.67 15.92
N ASN A 132 4.22 1.71 16.67
CA ASN A 132 3.68 2.03 17.99
C ASN A 132 2.21 2.51 17.98
N GLN A 133 1.60 2.71 16.82
CA GLN A 133 0.18 3.08 16.66
C GLN A 133 -0.68 1.88 16.20
N GLN A 134 -0.12 0.69 16.02
CA GLN A 134 -0.81 -0.46 15.41
C GLN A 134 -1.32 -1.51 16.42
N ILE A 135 -1.15 -1.28 17.72
CA ILE A 135 -1.54 -2.17 18.82
C ILE A 135 -2.35 -1.36 19.83
#